data_AF-A0A962MH80-F1
#
_entry.id   AF-A0A962MH80-F1
#
_cell.length_a   1.000
_cell.length_b   1.000
_cell.length_c   1.000
_cell.angle_alpha   90.00
_cell.angle_beta   90.00
_cell.angle_gamma   90.00
#
_symmetry.space_group_name_H-M   'P 1'
#
loop_
_entity.id
_entity.type
_entity.pdbx_description
1 polymer ?
#
loop_
_entity_poly.entity_id
_entity_poly.type
_entity_poly.pdbx_seq_one_letter_code
_entity_poly.pdbx_strand_id
1 'polypeptide(L)'
;MSDLARIRRLSRKMEYFTSILLLATPLLLAFIWLYLDSWIPMLADLPPEAIRLEALTPWTRLLGFLISMIPAAVMMYGLLQMRALFKQYQRGQIFTGQALLRLRKFAWTLLLSSALKPLI
;
A
#
# COMPACT_ATOMS: atom_id res chain seq x y z
N MET A 1 -15.05 -31.30 9.66
CA MET A 1 -13.57 -31.08 9.59
C MET A 1 -13.11 -30.34 8.32
N SER A 2 -13.94 -30.17 7.29
CA SER A 2 -13.60 -29.51 6.01
C SER A 2 -13.49 -27.98 6.08
N ASP A 3 -14.23 -27.32 6.98
CA ASP A 3 -14.35 -25.85 6.97
C ASP A 3 -13.10 -25.14 7.52
N LEU A 4 -12.48 -25.71 8.55
CA LEU A 4 -11.22 -25.20 9.12
C LEU A 4 -10.06 -25.25 8.11
N ALA A 5 -10.01 -26.28 7.26
CA ALA A 5 -9.01 -26.40 6.20
C ALA A 5 -9.23 -25.41 5.05
N ARG A 6 -10.48 -25.06 4.74
CA ARG A 6 -10.85 -24.00 3.80
C ARG A 6 -10.47 -22.62 4.33
N ILE A 7 -10.80 -22.33 5.59
CA ILE A 7 -10.43 -21.08 6.27
C ILE A 7 -8.91 -20.91 6.28
N ARG A 8 -8.16 -21.94 6.65
CA ARG A 8 -6.68 -21.92 6.68
C ARG A 8 -6.05 -21.73 5.29
N ARG A 9 -6.66 -22.29 4.23
CA ARG A 9 -6.23 -22.05 2.83
C ARG A 9 -6.53 -20.61 2.38
N LEU A 10 -7.71 -20.08 2.72
CA LEU A 10 -8.09 -18.72 2.41
C LEU A 10 -7.18 -17.70 3.12
N SER A 11 -6.89 -17.92 4.40
CA SER A 11 -5.98 -17.05 5.17
C SER A 11 -4.55 -17.06 4.60
N ARG A 12 -4.07 -18.17 4.04
CA ARG A 12 -2.77 -18.21 3.34
C ARG A 12 -2.78 -17.42 2.04
N LYS A 13 -3.85 -17.56 1.24
CA LYS A 13 -4.01 -16.76 0.01
C LYS A 13 -4.06 -15.27 0.32
N MET A 14 -4.79 -14.87 1.36
CA MET A 14 -4.85 -13.47 1.78
C MET A 14 -3.51 -12.97 2.34
N GLU A 15 -2.79 -13.78 3.14
CA GLU A 15 -1.44 -13.42 3.59
C GLU A 15 -0.49 -13.18 2.41
N TYR A 16 -0.53 -14.05 1.41
CA TYR A 16 0.27 -13.94 0.20
C TYR A 16 -0.13 -12.70 -0.61
N PHE A 17 -1.43 -12.47 -0.80
CA PHE A 17 -1.96 -11.30 -1.50
C PHE A 17 -1.54 -9.99 -0.82
N THR A 18 -1.70 -9.90 0.50
CA THR A 18 -1.26 -8.73 1.29
C THR A 18 0.26 -8.53 1.21
N SER A 19 1.04 -9.61 1.17
CA SER A 19 2.50 -9.51 1.02
C SER A 19 2.91 -9.06 -0.38
N ILE A 20 2.24 -9.55 -1.42
CA ILE A 20 2.41 -9.04 -2.79
C ILE A 20 2.07 -7.57 -2.83
N LEU A 21 0.94 -7.16 -2.27
CA LEU A 21 0.50 -5.76 -2.27
C LEU A 21 1.52 -4.85 -1.58
N LEU A 22 2.11 -5.32 -0.47
CA LEU A 22 3.14 -4.61 0.27
C LEU A 22 4.45 -4.44 -0.52
N LEU A 23 4.84 -5.42 -1.34
CA LEU A 23 5.98 -5.33 -2.25
C LEU A 23 5.65 -4.53 -3.52
N ALA A 24 4.43 -4.66 -4.04
CA ALA A 24 3.97 -3.98 -5.24
C ALA A 24 3.86 -2.47 -5.01
N THR A 25 3.44 -2.03 -3.81
CA THR A 25 3.28 -0.60 -3.49
C THR A 25 4.56 0.22 -3.72
N PRO A 26 5.73 -0.10 -3.13
CA PRO A 26 6.97 0.63 -3.40
C PRO A 26 7.45 0.48 -4.83
N LEU A 27 7.26 -0.68 -5.46
CA LEU A 27 7.66 -0.92 -6.85
C LEU A 27 6.86 -0.05 -7.83
N LEU A 28 5.54 0.03 -7.64
CA LEU A 28 4.66 0.88 -8.44
C LEU A 28 4.99 2.36 -8.24
N LEU A 29 5.24 2.79 -7.00
CA LEU A 29 5.68 4.16 -6.71
C LEU A 29 7.00 4.50 -7.39
N ALA A 30 7.99 3.61 -7.31
CA ALA A 30 9.27 3.79 -8.00
C ALA A 30 9.07 3.86 -9.51
N PHE A 31 8.22 2.99 -10.07
CA PHE A 31 7.87 3.01 -11.48
C PHE A 31 7.21 4.33 -11.89
N ILE A 32 6.21 4.80 -11.15
CA ILE A 32 5.55 6.10 -11.41
C ILE A 32 6.58 7.23 -11.43
N TRP A 33 7.49 7.30 -10.45
CA TRP A 33 8.52 8.34 -10.39
C TRP A 33 9.58 8.22 -11.49
N LEU A 34 9.87 7.01 -11.97
CA LEU A 34 10.81 6.79 -13.09
C LEU A 34 10.24 7.22 -14.43
N TYR A 35 8.95 6.96 -14.64
CA TYR A 35 8.27 7.28 -15.91
C TYR A 35 7.53 8.61 -15.88
N LEU A 36 7.51 9.33 -14.76
CA LEU A 36 6.73 10.55 -14.53
C LEU A 36 6.75 11.54 -15.72
N ASP A 37 7.94 11.79 -16.25
CA ASP A 37 8.19 12.69 -17.38
C ASP A 37 7.44 12.28 -18.67
N SER A 38 7.20 10.99 -18.87
CA SER A 38 6.46 10.48 -20.05
C SER A 38 4.94 10.51 -19.86
N TRP A 39 4.44 10.44 -18.62
CA TRP A 39 3.00 10.33 -18.34
C TRP A 39 2.34 11.69 -18.11
N ILE A 40 3.04 12.64 -17.48
CA ILE A 40 2.49 13.99 -17.20
C ILE A 40 2.04 14.73 -18.48
N PRO A 41 2.82 14.78 -19.57
CA PRO A 41 2.39 15.47 -20.79
C PRO A 41 1.14 14.83 -21.42
N MET A 42 1.01 13.50 -21.31
CA MET A 42 -0.13 12.75 -21.84
C MET A 42 -1.42 12.97 -21.02
N LEU A 43 -1.30 13.09 -19.69
CA LEU A 43 -2.44 13.27 -18.78
C LEU A 43 -2.92 14.72 -18.71
N ALA A 44 -2.04 15.69 -18.91
CA ALA A 44 -2.35 17.10 -18.74
C ALA A 44 -2.82 17.80 -20.03
N ASP A 45 -2.80 17.10 -21.18
CA ASP A 45 -3.11 17.67 -22.50
C ASP A 45 -2.32 18.96 -22.80
N LEU A 46 -1.12 19.04 -22.20
CA LEU A 46 -0.24 20.19 -22.30
C LEU A 46 0.72 19.98 -23.47
N PRO A 47 1.00 21.03 -24.27
CA PRO A 47 1.99 20.92 -25.32
C PRO A 47 3.34 20.49 -24.73
N PRO A 48 4.09 19.56 -25.36
CA PRO A 48 5.35 19.02 -24.83
C PRO A 48 6.39 20.09 -24.45
N GLU A 49 6.26 21.28 -25.02
CA GLU A 49 7.12 22.44 -24.80
C GLU A 49 6.73 23.28 -23.57
N ALA A 50 5.47 23.26 -23.15
CA ALA A 50 4.99 24.01 -21.98
C ALA A 50 5.42 23.35 -20.66
N ILE A 51 5.64 22.03 -20.68
CA ILE A 51 6.26 21.29 -19.58
C ILE A 51 7.73 21.05 -19.89
N ARG A 52 8.46 22.11 -20.24
CA ARG A 52 9.90 22.16 -19.93
C ARG A 52 10.06 22.43 -18.43
N LEU A 53 9.45 21.60 -17.59
CA LEU A 53 10.04 21.34 -16.27
C LEU A 53 11.41 20.79 -16.62
N GLU A 54 12.47 21.59 -16.44
CA GLU A 54 13.86 21.13 -16.53
C GLU A 54 13.90 19.72 -15.97
N ALA A 55 14.22 18.74 -16.82
CA ALA A 55 14.07 17.32 -16.56
C ALA A 55 14.30 17.05 -15.08
N LEU A 56 13.22 16.69 -14.34
CA LEU A 56 13.26 16.69 -12.87
C LEU A 56 14.55 16.03 -12.45
N THR A 57 15.43 16.80 -11.79
CA THR A 57 16.76 16.27 -11.46
C THR A 57 16.59 14.95 -10.71
N PRO A 58 17.53 14.00 -10.84
CA PRO A 58 17.45 12.72 -10.13
C PRO A 58 17.18 12.91 -8.62
N TRP A 59 17.63 14.04 -8.07
CA TRP A 59 17.38 14.45 -6.69
C TRP A 59 15.94 14.85 -6.39
N THR A 60 15.30 15.64 -7.25
CA THR A 60 13.88 15.98 -7.10
C THR A 60 13.00 14.73 -7.18
N ARG A 61 13.33 13.77 -8.06
CA ARG A 61 12.61 12.49 -8.17
C ARG A 61 12.77 11.63 -6.91
N LEU A 62 13.98 11.56 -6.35
CA LEU A 62 14.21 10.81 -5.13
C LEU A 62 13.45 11.42 -3.94
N LEU A 63 13.48 12.75 -3.79
CA LEU A 63 12.76 13.44 -2.73
C LEU A 63 11.24 13.25 -2.88
N GLY A 64 10.72 13.38 -4.10
CA GLY A 64 9.32 13.13 -4.40
C GLY A 64 8.88 11.69 -4.09
N PHE A 65 9.73 10.72 -4.45
CA PHE A 65 9.54 9.31 -4.08
C PHE A 65 9.51 9.14 -2.56
N LEU A 66 10.47 9.72 -1.82
CA LEU A 66 10.55 9.63 -0.36
C LEU A 66 9.33 10.25 0.33
N ILE A 67 8.86 11.41 -0.13
CA ILE A 67 7.66 12.07 0.41
C ILE A 67 6.43 11.21 0.15
N SER A 68 6.30 10.65 -1.06
CA SER A 68 5.20 9.75 -1.43
C SER A 68 5.26 8.41 -0.69
N MET A 69 6.45 8.01 -0.23
CA MET A 69 6.69 6.82 0.57
C MET A 69 6.08 6.95 1.98
N ILE A 70 5.92 8.17 2.52
CA ILE A 70 5.34 8.40 3.85
C ILE A 70 3.89 7.89 3.94
N PRO A 71 2.93 8.36 3.11
CA PRO A 71 1.56 7.84 3.13
C PRO A 71 1.50 6.37 2.70
N ALA A 72 2.36 5.94 1.77
CA ALA A 72 2.47 4.54 1.37
C ALA A 72 2.88 3.64 2.53
N ALA A 73 3.84 4.07 3.37
CA ALA A 73 4.29 3.35 4.55
C ALA A 73 3.17 3.22 5.60
N VAL A 74 2.32 4.24 5.76
CA VAL A 74 1.12 4.16 6.61
C VAL A 74 0.17 3.09 6.10
N MET A 75 -0.09 3.05 4.78
CA MET A 75 -0.95 2.03 4.19
C MET A 75 -0.34 0.61 4.29
N MET A 76 0.97 0.47 4.04
CA MET A 76 1.72 -0.77 4.21
C MET A 76 1.71 -1.25 5.67
N TYR A 77 1.76 -0.34 6.64
CA TYR A 77 1.61 -0.70 8.06
C TYR A 77 0.24 -1.30 8.36
N GLY A 78 -0.84 -0.74 7.78
CA GLY A 78 -2.18 -1.34 7.86
C GLY A 78 -2.21 -2.76 7.29
N LEU A 79 -1.59 -2.96 6.13
CA LEU A 79 -1.46 -4.28 5.49
C LEU A 79 -0.64 -5.27 6.34
N LEU A 80 0.44 -4.83 7.00
CA LEU A 80 1.21 -5.68 7.93
C LEU A 80 0.35 -6.16 9.11
N GLN A 81 -0.51 -5.30 9.66
CA GLN A 81 -1.43 -5.69 10.73
C GLN A 81 -2.45 -6.73 10.25
N MET A 82 -2.99 -6.57 9.03
CA MET A 82 -3.84 -7.59 8.39
C MET A 82 -3.10 -8.91 8.16
N ARG A 83 -1.86 -8.86 7.68
CA ARG A 83 -1.04 -10.07 7.49
C ARG A 83 -0.83 -10.81 8.82
N ALA A 84 -0.55 -10.06 9.88
CA ALA A 84 -0.38 -10.60 11.21
C ALA A 84 -1.67 -11.23 11.76
N LEU A 85 -2.85 -10.71 11.40
CA LEU A 85 -4.15 -11.33 11.69
C LEU A 85 -4.32 -12.67 10.98
N PHE A 86 -4.10 -12.71 9.66
CA PHE A 86 -4.22 -13.95 8.90
C PHE A 86 -3.27 -15.03 9.39
N LYS A 87 -2.07 -14.66 9.84
CA LYS A 87 -1.11 -15.58 10.46
C LYS A 87 -1.61 -16.14 11.81
N GLN A 88 -2.35 -15.36 12.61
CA GLN A 88 -3.01 -15.86 13.83
C GLN A 88 -4.21 -16.75 13.53
N TYR A 89 -5.02 -16.42 12.52
CA TYR A 89 -6.13 -17.27 12.06
C TYR A 89 -5.65 -18.64 11.57
N GLN A 90 -4.50 -18.71 10.87
CA GLN A 90 -3.90 -19.98 10.47
C GLN A 90 -3.53 -20.87 11.67
N ARG A 91 -3.22 -20.30 12.84
CA ARG A 91 -2.90 -21.05 14.06
C ARG A 91 -4.13 -21.51 14.86
N GLY A 92 -5.34 -21.28 14.36
CA GLY A 92 -6.59 -21.69 15.03
C GLY A 92 -7.02 -20.74 16.16
N GLN A 93 -6.33 -19.61 16.33
CA GLN A 93 -6.61 -18.62 17.38
C GLN A 93 -7.57 -17.53 16.86
N ILE A 94 -8.79 -17.94 16.53
CA ILE A 94 -9.78 -17.11 15.82
C ILE A 94 -10.42 -16.06 16.75
N PHE A 95 -10.51 -16.34 18.06
CA PHE A 95 -11.08 -15.47 19.09
C PHE A 95 -10.05 -15.10 20.16
N THR A 96 -8.94 -14.50 19.75
CA THR A 96 -7.98 -13.94 20.71
C THR A 96 -8.09 -12.42 20.74
N GLY A 97 -8.02 -11.81 21.94
CA GLY A 97 -8.05 -10.35 22.08
C GLY A 97 -6.96 -9.63 21.26
N GLN A 98 -5.87 -10.33 20.94
CA GLN A 98 -4.81 -9.84 20.06
C GLN A 98 -5.27 -9.67 18.60
N ALA A 99 -6.16 -10.54 18.12
CA ALA A 99 -6.75 -10.39 16.80
C ALA A 99 -7.68 -9.16 16.76
N LEU A 100 -8.48 -8.95 17.81
CA LEU A 100 -9.32 -7.74 17.88
C LEU A 100 -8.48 -6.45 17.91
N LEU A 101 -7.37 -6.43 18.65
CA LEU A 101 -6.45 -5.28 18.70
C LEU A 101 -5.81 -4.98 17.34
N ARG A 102 -5.40 -6.00 16.58
CA ARG A 102 -4.82 -5.81 15.24
C ARG A 102 -5.87 -5.36 14.22
N LEU A 103 -7.10 -5.87 14.31
CA LEU A 103 -8.21 -5.42 13.47
C LEU A 103 -8.56 -3.95 13.77
N ARG A 104 -8.57 -3.58 15.05
CA ARG A 104 -8.78 -2.20 15.49
C ARG A 104 -7.65 -1.28 15.00
N LYS A 105 -6.39 -1.71 15.05
CA LYS A 105 -5.27 -0.95 14.44
C LYS A 105 -5.45 -0.79 12.94
N PHE A 106 -5.81 -1.84 12.22
CA PHE A 106 -6.11 -1.77 10.78
C PHE A 106 -7.25 -0.79 10.49
N ALA A 107 -8.35 -0.85 11.24
CA ALA A 107 -9.47 0.08 11.11
C ALA A 107 -9.04 1.53 11.36
N TRP A 108 -8.21 1.79 12.37
CA TRP A 108 -7.63 3.12 12.59
C TRP A 108 -6.73 3.56 11.44
N THR A 109 -5.95 2.65 10.87
CA THR A 109 -5.08 2.97 9.72
C THR A 109 -5.92 3.30 8.48
N LEU A 110 -7.00 2.56 8.26
CA LEU A 110 -7.98 2.80 7.20
C LEU A 110 -8.69 4.15 7.36
N LEU A 111 -9.15 4.46 8.57
CA LEU A 111 -9.78 5.75 8.88
C LEU A 111 -8.80 6.90 8.66
N LEU A 112 -7.55 6.76 9.12
CA LEU A 112 -6.51 7.76 8.91
C LEU A 112 -6.22 7.94 7.41
N SER A 113 -6.12 6.85 6.64
CA SER A 113 -5.91 6.91 5.19
C SER A 113 -7.08 7.53 4.43
N SER A 114 -8.32 7.28 4.89
CA SER A 114 -9.54 7.83 4.27
C SER A 114 -9.72 9.31 4.59
N ALA A 115 -9.31 9.72 5.79
CA ALA A 115 -9.26 11.13 6.17
C ALA A 115 -8.14 11.92 5.47
N LEU A 116 -7.10 11.24 4.96
CA LEU A 116 -6.08 11.87 4.12
C LEU A 116 -6.52 12.07 2.67
N LYS A 117 -7.47 11.29 2.16
CA LYS A 117 -7.98 11.42 0.78
C LYS A 117 -8.46 12.83 0.38
N PRO A 118 -9.13 13.64 1.22
CA PRO A 118 -9.49 15.00 0.83
C PRO A 118 -8.31 15.99 0.79
N LEU A 119 -7.09 15.59 1.15
CA LEU A 119 -5.90 16.44 1.17
C LEU A 119 -4.87 16.14 0.06
N ILE A 120 -5.10 15.12 -0.79
CA ILE A 120 -4.24 14.71 -1.91
C ILE A 120 -5.05 14.71 -3.21
#